data_AF-A0A8F9XMX0-F1
#
_entry.id   AF-A0A8F9XMX0-F1
#
_cell.length_a   1.000
_cell.length_b   1.000
_cell.length_c   1.000
_cell.angle_alpha   90.00
_cell.angle_beta   90.00
_cell.angle_gamma   90.00
#
_symmetry.space_group_name_H-M   'P 1'
#
loop_
_entity.id
_entity.type
_entity.pdbx_description
1 polymer ?
#
loop_
_entity_poly.entity_id
_entity_poly.type
_entity_poly.pdbx_seq_one_letter_code
_entity_poly.pdbx_strand_id
1 'polypeptide(L)'
;MNPAVFRGGALNRRLPACLRLLRVPTEGAAQALLQRRPDLVPATLTAILIGVTEFFREPAVFEALRDIVLPQLAAEREPIRVAGFGVSHGQELYSMAMLLEEAGLLQRSELVGIDCRSDAIIAAAAGRYDGGDLGGIEPARRERWRRLAWTG
;
A
#
# COMPACT_ATOMS: atom_id res chain seq x y z
N MET A 1 10.46 16.42 5.70
CA MET A 1 9.02 16.10 5.87
C MET A 1 8.47 17.02 6.94
N ASN A 2 7.38 17.76 6.69
CA ASN A 2 6.76 18.65 7.68
C ASN A 2 5.76 17.86 8.53
N PRO A 3 6.01 17.59 9.82
CA PRO A 3 5.10 16.79 10.66
C PRO A 3 3.73 17.46 10.89
N ALA A 4 3.60 18.78 10.67
CA ALA A 4 2.35 19.51 10.84
C ALA A 4 1.26 19.14 9.81
N VAL A 5 1.63 18.44 8.73
CA VAL A 5 0.64 17.95 7.73
C VAL A 5 -0.03 16.65 8.16
N PHE A 6 0.46 15.99 9.22
CA PHE A 6 -0.15 14.78 9.77
C PHE A 6 -1.15 15.13 10.87
N ARG A 7 -2.19 14.30 11.01
CA ARG A 7 -3.12 14.43 12.15
C ARG A 7 -2.35 14.20 13.46
N GLY A 8 -2.19 15.25 14.27
CA GLY A 8 -1.37 15.23 15.48
C GLY A 8 -1.67 14.08 16.44
N GLY A 9 -2.94 13.70 16.60
CA GLY A 9 -3.34 12.57 17.44
C GLY A 9 -2.81 11.21 16.96
N ALA A 10 -2.68 10.97 15.66
CA ALA A 10 -2.12 9.72 15.12
C ALA A 10 -0.59 9.68 15.26
N LEU A 11 0.07 10.81 15.02
CA LEU A 11 1.51 10.97 15.15
C LEU A 11 1.97 10.79 16.61
N ASN A 12 1.30 11.46 17.55
CA ASN A 12 1.65 11.44 18.97
C ASN A 12 1.57 10.03 19.58
N ARG A 13 0.68 9.17 19.08
CA ARG A 13 0.60 7.78 19.55
C ARG A 13 1.80 6.93 19.16
N ARG A 14 2.45 7.27 18.04
CA ARG A 14 3.57 6.48 17.47
C ARG A 14 4.93 7.06 17.80
N LEU A 15 4.98 8.34 18.14
CA LEU A 15 6.21 9.02 18.52
C LEU A 15 7.01 8.30 19.63
N PRO A 16 6.41 7.78 20.72
CA PRO A 16 7.17 7.03 21.74
C PRO A 16 7.89 5.79 21.19
N ALA A 17 7.31 5.10 20.21
CA ALA A 17 7.97 3.95 19.58
C ALA A 17 9.21 4.39 18.78
N CYS A 18 9.14 5.57 18.16
CA CYS A 18 10.22 6.14 17.36
C CYS A 18 11.37 6.60 18.25
N LEU A 19 11.06 7.27 19.36
CA LEU A 19 12.05 7.66 20.36
C LEU A 19 12.79 6.45 20.95
N ARG A 20 12.06 5.36 21.23
CA ARG A 20 12.66 4.08 21.67
C ARG A 20 13.54 3.45 20.60
N LEU A 21 13.09 3.39 19.34
CA LEU A 21 13.87 2.85 18.23
C LEU A 21 15.19 3.60 18.06
N LEU A 22 15.13 4.93 18.12
CA LEU A 22 16.28 5.83 17.97
C LEU A 22 17.13 5.95 19.25
N ARG A 23 16.66 5.40 20.37
CA ARG A 23 17.30 5.48 21.70
C ARG A 23 17.57 6.92 22.15
N VAL A 24 16.60 7.81 21.90
CA VAL A 24 16.68 9.23 22.27
C VAL A 24 15.49 9.62 23.15
N PRO A 25 15.67 10.57 24.08
CA PRO A 25 14.63 10.90 25.05
C PRO A 25 13.58 11.89 24.54
N THR A 26 13.87 12.65 23.47
CA THR A 26 13.02 13.76 23.01
C THR A 26 12.93 13.84 21.49
N GLU A 27 11.87 14.49 21.00
CA GLU A 27 11.67 14.79 19.58
C GLU A 27 12.82 15.60 18.98
N GLY A 28 13.30 16.62 19.70
CA GLY A 28 14.43 17.43 19.26
C GLY A 28 15.72 16.62 19.09
N ALA A 29 15.97 15.68 20.01
CA ALA A 29 17.11 14.76 19.91
C ALA A 29 16.94 13.79 18.73
N ALA A 30 15.72 13.30 18.46
CA ALA A 30 15.43 12.50 17.28
C ALA A 30 15.67 13.27 15.99
N GLN A 31 15.20 14.51 15.89
CA GLN A 31 15.41 15.36 14.72
C GLN A 31 16.91 15.60 14.46
N ALA A 32 17.66 15.97 15.49
CA ALA A 32 19.10 16.19 15.37
C ALA A 32 19.85 14.91 14.95
N LEU A 33 19.45 13.75 15.48
CA LEU A 33 20.02 12.47 15.10
C LEU A 33 19.74 12.13 13.64
N LEU A 34 18.48 12.25 13.19
CA LEU A 34 18.09 11.94 11.81
C LEU A 34 18.76 12.86 10.78
N GLN A 35 19.04 14.12 11.14
CA GLN A 35 19.81 15.02 10.27
C GLN A 35 21.27 14.56 10.11
N ARG A 36 21.88 13.99 11.16
CA ARG A 36 23.26 13.49 11.13
C ARG A 36 23.37 12.07 10.58
N ARG A 37 22.29 11.28 10.70
CA ARG A 37 22.18 9.87 10.33
C ARG A 37 20.93 9.65 9.46
N PRO A 38 20.94 10.14 8.21
CA PRO A 38 19.79 10.01 7.30
C PRO A 38 19.47 8.54 6.97
N ASP A 39 20.41 7.63 7.16
CA ASP A 39 20.23 6.18 7.04
C ASP A 39 19.19 5.60 8.02
N LEU A 40 18.90 6.30 9.13
CA LEU A 40 17.89 5.89 10.11
C LEU A 40 16.47 6.32 9.75
N VAL A 41 16.30 7.16 8.73
CA VAL A 41 15.00 7.70 8.32
C VAL A 41 14.02 6.61 7.90
N PRO A 42 14.38 5.61 7.05
CA PRO A 42 13.44 4.57 6.64
C PRO A 42 12.85 3.79 7.82
N ALA A 43 13.70 3.31 8.73
CA ALA A 43 13.25 2.59 9.92
C ALA A 43 12.35 3.45 10.83
N THR A 44 12.63 4.75 10.92
CA THR A 44 11.82 5.70 11.69
C THR A 44 10.46 5.94 11.03
N LEU A 45 10.42 6.10 9.70
CA LEU A 45 9.17 6.24 8.95
C LEU A 45 8.27 5.02 9.12
N THR A 46 8.83 3.81 9.05
CA THR A 46 8.08 2.56 9.31
C THR A 46 7.53 2.49 10.74
N ALA A 47 8.25 3.03 11.73
CA ALA A 47 7.75 3.10 13.10
C ALA A 47 6.63 4.15 13.30
N ILE A 48 6.65 5.24 12.54
CA ILE A 48 5.64 6.30 12.59
C ILE A 48 4.36 5.92 11.84
N LEU A 49 4.51 5.39 10.63
CA LEU A 49 3.41 5.20 9.68
C LEU A 49 2.79 3.81 9.85
N ILE A 50 1.47 3.77 10.02
CA ILE A 50 0.73 2.52 10.11
C ILE A 50 0.49 2.02 8.69
N GLY A 51 1.26 1.02 8.27
CA GLY A 51 1.14 0.36 6.98
C GLY A 51 0.10 -0.76 6.92
N VAL A 52 -1.04 -0.63 7.59
CA VAL A 52 -2.10 -1.65 7.48
C VAL A 52 -2.74 -1.52 6.12
N THR A 53 -2.65 -2.57 5.32
CA THR A 53 -3.27 -2.71 4.01
C THR A 53 -3.75 -4.15 3.90
N GLU A 54 -4.89 -4.33 3.26
CA GLU A 54 -5.54 -5.63 3.09
C GLU A 54 -6.06 -5.69 1.66
N PHE A 55 -6.15 -6.90 1.09
CA PHE A 55 -6.84 -7.06 -0.17
C PHE A 55 -8.31 -6.70 0.01
N PHE A 56 -8.87 -5.95 -0.93
CA PHE A 56 -10.28 -5.55 -0.91
C PHE A 56 -10.72 -4.90 0.41
N ARG A 57 -9.80 -4.14 1.04
CA ARG A 57 -9.94 -3.54 2.38
C ARG A 57 -11.28 -2.85 2.63
N GLU A 58 -11.77 -2.09 1.65
CA GLU A 58 -13.10 -1.47 1.67
C GLU A 58 -13.99 -2.12 0.60
N PRO A 59 -14.71 -3.22 0.92
CA PRO A 59 -15.46 -4.00 -0.07
C PRO A 59 -16.44 -3.16 -0.89
N ALA A 60 -17.17 -2.25 -0.24
CA ALA A 60 -18.14 -1.38 -0.91
C ALA A 60 -17.51 -0.49 -2.00
N VAL A 61 -16.24 -0.07 -1.83
CA VAL A 61 -15.52 0.71 -2.84
C VAL A 61 -15.17 -0.18 -4.04
N PHE A 62 -14.67 -1.39 -3.79
CA PHE A 62 -14.34 -2.34 -4.85
C PHE A 62 -15.58 -2.87 -5.59
N GLU A 63 -16.71 -3.00 -4.90
CA GLU A 63 -18.01 -3.30 -5.52
C GLU A 63 -18.46 -2.16 -6.43
N ALA A 64 -18.41 -0.90 -5.98
CA ALA A 64 -18.74 0.25 -6.81
C ALA A 64 -17.80 0.36 -8.03
N LEU A 65 -16.50 0.09 -7.87
CA LEU A 65 -15.56 0.03 -8.97
C LEU A 65 -15.98 -1.03 -9.99
N ARG A 66 -16.29 -2.25 -9.54
CA ARG A 66 -16.72 -3.37 -10.40
C ARG A 66 -18.04 -3.07 -11.12
N ASP A 67 -19.05 -2.56 -10.42
CA ASP A 67 -20.42 -2.51 -10.91
C ASP A 67 -20.75 -1.22 -11.66
N ILE A 68 -20.00 -0.14 -11.40
CA ILE A 68 -20.28 1.19 -11.95
C ILE A 68 -19.14 1.67 -12.84
N VAL A 69 -17.91 1.67 -12.33
CA VAL A 69 -16.77 2.31 -13.02
C VAL A 69 -16.21 1.45 -14.15
N LEU A 70 -15.93 0.17 -13.89
CA LEU A 70 -15.34 -0.72 -14.89
C LEU A 70 -16.22 -0.90 -16.15
N PRO A 71 -17.56 -1.03 -16.07
CA PRO A 71 -18.41 -1.11 -17.25
C PRO A 71 -18.34 0.16 -18.12
N GLN A 72 -18.22 1.33 -17.51
CA GLN A 72 -18.06 2.60 -18.24
C GLN A 72 -16.71 2.64 -18.96
N LEU A 73 -15.62 2.32 -18.25
CA LEU A 73 -14.28 2.23 -18.85
C LEU A 73 -14.21 1.16 -19.95
N ALA A 74 -14.95 0.06 -19.82
CA ALA A 74 -15.03 -0.99 -20.82
C ALA A 74 -15.69 -0.52 -22.13
N ALA A 75 -16.65 0.41 -22.05
CA ALA A 75 -17.29 0.99 -23.22
C ALA A 75 -16.35 1.93 -24.00
N GLU A 76 -15.38 2.51 -23.31
CA GLU A 76 -14.33 3.34 -23.90
C GLU A 76 -13.19 2.48 -24.46
N ARG A 77 -12.47 2.97 -25.46
CA ARG A 77 -11.31 2.27 -26.08
C ARG A 77 -9.95 2.79 -25.60
N GLU A 78 -9.94 3.78 -24.72
CA GLU A 78 -8.70 4.42 -24.26
C GLU A 78 -7.92 3.55 -23.27
N PRO A 79 -6.59 3.72 -23.17
CA PRO A 79 -5.80 3.08 -22.12
C PRO A 79 -6.26 3.52 -20.73
N ILE A 80 -6.38 2.58 -19.81
CA ILE A 80 -6.80 2.86 -18.43
C ILE A 80 -5.54 3.15 -17.61
N ARG A 81 -5.58 4.20 -16.78
CA ARG A 81 -4.47 4.51 -15.86
C ARG A 81 -5.00 4.58 -14.43
N VAL A 82 -4.38 3.82 -13.55
CA VAL A 82 -4.70 3.79 -12.12
C VAL A 82 -3.47 4.26 -11.35
N ALA A 83 -3.67 5.23 -10.46
CA ALA A 83 -2.64 5.68 -9.53
C ALA A 83 -3.08 5.40 -8.09
N GLY A 84 -2.26 4.66 -7.35
CA GLY A 84 -2.40 4.45 -5.91
C GLY A 84 -1.37 5.26 -5.13
N PHE A 85 -1.81 5.92 -4.05
CA PHE A 85 -0.96 6.73 -3.18
C PHE A 85 -0.99 6.19 -1.75
N GLY A 86 0.17 5.94 -1.16
CA GLY A 86 0.28 5.27 0.14
C GLY A 86 -0.07 3.78 0.03
N VAL A 87 0.36 3.12 -1.05
CA VAL A 87 -0.05 1.75 -1.39
C VAL A 87 0.44 0.68 -0.40
N SER A 88 1.31 1.04 0.55
CA SER A 88 1.87 0.12 1.53
C SER A 88 2.48 -1.12 0.84
N HIS A 89 2.14 -2.32 1.30
CA HIS A 89 2.60 -3.58 0.71
C HIS A 89 1.85 -3.96 -0.59
N GLY A 90 1.03 -3.06 -1.16
CA GLY A 90 0.50 -3.18 -2.52
C GLY A 90 -0.84 -3.90 -2.67
N GLN A 91 -1.42 -4.45 -1.61
CA GLN A 91 -2.63 -5.28 -1.69
C GLN A 91 -3.80 -4.57 -2.38
N GLU A 92 -4.03 -3.28 -2.10
CA GLU A 92 -5.08 -2.50 -2.75
C GLU A 92 -4.87 -2.37 -4.27
N LEU A 93 -3.63 -2.17 -4.70
CA LEU A 93 -3.30 -2.06 -6.13
C LEU A 93 -3.43 -3.42 -6.82
N TYR A 94 -3.06 -4.51 -6.15
CA TYR A 94 -3.31 -5.86 -6.65
C TYR A 94 -4.80 -6.20 -6.69
N SER A 95 -5.61 -5.78 -5.70
CA SER A 95 -7.07 -5.93 -5.77
C SER A 95 -7.66 -5.21 -6.98
N MET A 96 -7.15 -4.01 -7.30
CA MET A 96 -7.55 -3.32 -8.52
C MET A 96 -7.13 -4.09 -9.78
N ALA A 97 -5.89 -4.61 -9.83
CA ALA A 97 -5.43 -5.43 -10.94
C ALA A 97 -6.30 -6.70 -11.14
N MET A 98 -6.69 -7.35 -10.04
CA MET A 98 -7.60 -8.50 -10.08
C MET A 98 -8.97 -8.13 -10.67
N LEU A 99 -9.55 -7.00 -10.28
CA LEU A 99 -10.81 -6.53 -10.86
C LEU A 99 -10.68 -6.18 -12.34
N LEU A 100 -9.58 -5.53 -12.74
CA LEU A 100 -9.31 -5.21 -14.13
C LEU A 100 -9.15 -6.49 -14.97
N GLU A 101 -8.49 -7.52 -14.45
CA GLU A 101 -8.38 -8.80 -15.14
C GLU A 101 -9.75 -9.49 -15.25
N GLU A 102 -10.54 -9.49 -14.16
CA GLU A 102 -11.90 -10.04 -14.16
C GLU A 102 -12.82 -9.36 -15.19
N ALA A 103 -12.60 -8.08 -15.46
CA ALA A 103 -13.31 -7.32 -16.48
C ALA A 103 -12.68 -7.40 -17.88
N GLY A 104 -11.56 -8.10 -18.06
CA GLY A 104 -10.83 -8.17 -19.35
C GLY A 104 -10.15 -6.85 -19.75
N LEU A 105 -9.88 -5.97 -18.78
CA LEU A 105 -9.34 -4.62 -18.97
C LEU A 105 -7.87 -4.49 -18.63
N LEU A 106 -7.28 -5.46 -17.91
CA LEU A 106 -5.92 -5.34 -17.38
C LEU A 106 -4.87 -5.14 -18.48
N GLN A 107 -5.02 -5.79 -19.64
CA GLN A 107 -4.05 -5.73 -20.75
C GLN A 107 -3.86 -4.32 -21.34
N ARG A 108 -4.85 -3.44 -21.19
CA ARG A 108 -4.74 -2.03 -21.62
C ARG A 108 -4.65 -1.06 -20.45
N SER A 109 -4.34 -1.57 -19.26
CA SER A 109 -4.26 -0.79 -18.03
C SER A 109 -2.81 -0.61 -17.59
N GLU A 110 -2.49 0.58 -17.11
CA GLU A 110 -1.24 0.89 -16.41
C GLU A 110 -1.57 1.21 -14.95
N LEU A 111 -0.92 0.52 -14.01
CA LEU A 111 -1.09 0.73 -12.57
C LEU A 111 0.21 1.24 -11.98
N VAL A 112 0.15 2.39 -11.31
CA VAL A 112 1.29 3.01 -10.63
C VAL A 112 0.99 3.11 -9.13
N GLY A 113 1.88 2.56 -8.31
CA GLY A 113 1.81 2.65 -6.85
C GLY A 113 2.94 3.52 -6.31
N ILE A 114 2.60 4.46 -5.41
CA ILE A 114 3.57 5.34 -4.76
C ILE A 114 3.44 5.16 -3.24
N ASP A 115 4.57 4.99 -2.55
CA ASP A 115 4.66 5.05 -1.10
C ASP A 115 5.94 5.78 -0.67
N CYS A 116 5.96 6.30 0.55
CA CYS A 116 7.15 6.93 1.12
C CYS A 116 8.04 5.93 1.89
N ARG A 117 7.55 4.71 2.11
CA ARG A 117 8.25 3.61 2.78
C ARG A 117 8.86 2.66 1.74
N SER A 118 10.19 2.66 1.64
CA SER A 118 10.92 1.86 0.66
C SER A 118 10.77 0.35 0.90
N ASP A 119 10.73 -0.08 2.15
CA ASP A 119 10.42 -1.47 2.56
C ASP A 119 9.05 -1.89 2.03
N ALA A 120 8.07 -0.99 2.10
CA ALA A 120 6.72 -1.26 1.62
C ALA A 120 6.67 -1.44 0.09
N ILE A 121 7.37 -0.56 -0.65
CA ILE A 121 7.51 -0.67 -2.12
C ILE A 121 8.20 -1.97 -2.51
N ILE A 122 9.27 -2.36 -1.81
CA ILE A 122 10.00 -3.61 -2.10
C ILE A 122 9.09 -4.82 -1.90
N ALA A 123 8.31 -4.84 -0.81
CA ALA A 123 7.35 -5.90 -0.54
C ALA A 123 6.23 -5.94 -1.61
N ALA A 124 5.67 -4.78 -1.97
CA ALA A 124 4.67 -4.67 -3.02
C ALA A 124 5.21 -5.19 -4.37
N ALA A 125 6.41 -4.76 -4.76
CA ALA A 125 7.04 -5.19 -6.01
C ALA A 125 7.36 -6.69 -6.03
N ALA A 126 7.60 -7.31 -4.88
CA ALA A 126 7.81 -8.75 -4.78
C ALA A 126 6.52 -9.56 -4.99
N GLY A 127 5.34 -8.98 -4.71
CA GLY A 127 4.04 -9.62 -4.92
C GLY A 127 3.84 -10.93 -4.15
N ARG A 128 4.54 -11.10 -3.02
CA ARG A 128 4.49 -12.32 -2.20
C ARG A 128 3.79 -12.04 -0.88
N TYR A 129 2.72 -12.77 -0.62
CA TYR A 129 1.84 -12.63 0.54
C TYR A 129 1.62 -13.97 1.21
N ASP A 130 1.56 -13.99 2.54
CA ASP A 130 1.31 -15.21 3.30
C ASP A 130 -0.20 -15.48 3.48
N GLY A 131 -0.56 -16.62 4.07
CA GLY A 131 -1.96 -16.98 4.26
C GLY A 131 -2.76 -16.00 5.13
N GLY A 132 -2.11 -15.29 6.05
CA GLY A 132 -2.74 -14.27 6.89
C GLY A 132 -3.06 -13.00 6.12
N ASP A 133 -2.20 -12.62 5.17
CA ASP A 133 -2.38 -11.45 4.32
C ASP A 133 -3.58 -11.58 3.34
N LEU A 134 -3.95 -12.81 2.97
CA LEU A 134 -5.00 -13.08 1.98
C LEU A 134 -6.43 -13.04 2.55
N GLY A 135 -6.61 -12.62 3.81
CA GLY A 135 -7.89 -12.65 4.51
C GLY A 135 -9.03 -11.95 3.77
N GLY A 136 -8.74 -10.81 3.13
CA GLY A 136 -9.73 -10.03 2.36
C GLY A 136 -9.99 -10.53 0.94
N ILE A 137 -9.31 -11.59 0.49
CA ILE A 137 -9.59 -12.20 -0.81
C ILE A 137 -10.66 -13.29 -0.64
N GLU A 138 -11.72 -13.23 -1.44
CA GLU A 138 -12.71 -14.30 -1.52
C GLU A 138 -12.08 -15.67 -1.86
N PRO A 139 -12.54 -16.80 -1.29
CA PRO A 139 -11.94 -18.11 -1.52
C PRO A 139 -11.79 -18.50 -2.99
N ALA A 140 -12.80 -18.17 -3.82
CA ALA A 140 -12.77 -18.42 -5.26
C ALA A 140 -11.63 -17.65 -5.96
N ARG A 141 -11.43 -16.37 -5.59
CA ARG A 141 -10.30 -15.57 -6.08
C ARG A 141 -8.97 -16.12 -5.57
N ARG A 142 -8.88 -16.53 -4.30
CA ARG A 142 -7.64 -17.14 -3.77
C ARG A 142 -7.19 -18.33 -4.61
N GLU A 143 -8.10 -19.23 -4.97
CA GLU A 143 -7.73 -20.39 -5.79
C GLU A 143 -7.25 -19.98 -7.20
N ARG A 144 -7.93 -19.01 -7.83
CA ARG A 144 -7.53 -18.48 -9.15
C ARG A 144 -6.13 -17.85 -9.12
N TRP A 145 -5.84 -17.08 -8.08
CA TRP A 145 -4.63 -16.25 -8.01
C TRP A 145 -3.46 -16.92 -7.26
N ARG A 146 -3.69 -18.04 -6.56
CA ARG A 146 -2.65 -18.83 -5.86
C ARG A 146 -1.51 -19.32 -6.76
N ARG A 147 -1.79 -19.58 -8.04
CA ARG A 147 -0.82 -20.17 -8.99
C ARG A 147 -0.10 -19.15 -9.87
N LEU A 148 -0.47 -17.88 -9.77
CA LEU A 148 0.18 -16.80 -10.52
C LEU A 148 1.40 -16.23 -9.79
N ALA A 149 1.94 -16.97 -8.80
CA ALA A 149 3.26 -16.75 -8.25
C ALA A 149 4.32 -16.97 -9.33
N TRP A 150 4.51 -15.93 -10.14
CA TRP A 150 5.69 -15.55 -10.89
C TRP A 150 6.77 -16.64 -10.98
N THR A 151 6.70 -17.43 -12.04
CA THR A 151 7.91 -18.03 -12.64
C THR A 151 8.60 -16.92 -13.42
N GLY A 152 9.53 -16.25 -12.77
CA GLY A 152 10.60 -15.47 -13.38
C GLY A 152 11.93 -16.05 -12.95
#